data_AF-A0A350ULJ1-F1
#
_entry.id   AF-A0A350ULJ1-F1
#
_cell.length_a   1.000
_cell.length_b   1.000
_cell.length_c   1.000
_cell.angle_alpha   90.00
_cell.angle_beta   90.00
_cell.angle_gamma   90.00
#
_symmetry.space_group_name_H-M   'P 1'
#
loop_
_entity.id
_entity.type
_entity.pdbx_description
1 polymer ?
#
loop_
_entity_poly.entity_id
_entity_poly.type
_entity_poly.pdbx_seq_one_letter_code
_entity_poly.pdbx_strand_id
1 'polypeptide(L)'
;MAHRAQELLDAMRDSLASGGSIETWVAFETAEGGLTLLEDCHDAPESLRWSRGAQRIWRVRRVGNRLIAEGFAGDVCCRLEAPAPRSEVTRLLERAIPYEVRPG
;
A
#
# COMPACT_ATOMS: atom_id res chain seq x y z
N MET A 1 5.65 0.03 16.44
CA MET A 1 4.46 -0.16 15.58
C MET A 1 4.21 1.04 14.67
N ALA A 2 3.92 2.22 15.20
CA ALA A 2 3.63 3.42 14.38
C ALA A 2 4.79 3.80 13.45
N HIS A 3 6.04 3.71 13.91
CA HIS A 3 7.21 3.98 13.07
C HIS A 3 7.25 3.11 11.81
N ARG A 4 7.07 1.78 11.95
CA ARG A 4 7.02 0.87 10.81
C ARG A 4 5.82 1.11 9.89
N ALA A 5 4.67 1.48 10.46
CA ALA A 5 3.51 1.89 9.67
C ALA A 5 3.82 3.13 8.82
N GLN A 6 4.57 4.09 9.38
CA GLN A 6 5.00 5.29 8.67
C GLN A 6 5.98 4.96 7.55
N GLU A 7 6.98 4.11 7.79
CA GLU A 7 7.93 3.68 6.75
C GLU A 7 7.22 3.00 5.56
N LEU A 8 6.26 2.11 5.83
CA LEU A 8 5.48 1.46 4.77
C LEU A 8 4.55 2.43 4.05
N LEU A 9 4.01 3.43 4.77
CA LEU A 9 3.18 4.48 4.19
C LEU A 9 4.00 5.35 3.21
N ASP A 10 5.20 5.76 3.63
CA ASP A 10 6.11 6.54 2.80
C ASP A 10 6.59 5.72 1.59
N ALA A 11 6.93 4.45 1.77
CA ALA A 11 7.31 3.56 0.67
C ALA A 11 6.18 3.37 -0.36
N MET A 12 4.93 3.19 0.09
CA MET A 12 3.78 3.11 -0.81
C MET A 12 3.58 4.42 -1.58
N ARG A 13 3.72 5.56 -0.89
CA ARG A 13 3.62 6.87 -1.53
C ARG A 13 4.69 7.03 -2.62
N ASP A 14 5.93 6.66 -2.34
CA ASP A 14 7.02 6.80 -3.31
C ASP A 14 6.84 5.85 -4.50
N SER A 15 6.35 4.63 -4.25
CA SER A 15 6.02 3.67 -5.31
C SER A 15 4.91 4.20 -6.24
N LEU A 16 3.80 4.70 -5.69
CA LEU A 16 2.71 5.27 -6.47
C LEU A 16 3.14 6.55 -7.23
N ALA A 17 3.97 7.39 -6.60
CA ALA A 17 4.51 8.58 -7.25
C ALA A 17 5.40 8.23 -8.46
N SER A 18 6.12 7.10 -8.37
CA SER A 18 6.97 6.58 -9.44
C SER A 18 6.21 5.81 -10.53
N GLY A 19 4.88 5.73 -10.45
CA GLY A 19 4.04 5.03 -11.43
C GLY A 19 3.72 3.57 -11.08
N GLY A 20 4.00 3.13 -9.85
CA GLY A 20 3.57 1.83 -9.36
C GLY A 20 2.04 1.67 -9.40
N SER A 21 1.57 0.47 -9.71
CA SER A 21 0.14 0.15 -9.84
C SER A 21 -0.43 -0.59 -8.62
N ILE A 22 0.42 -1.08 -7.74
CA ILE A 22 0.00 -1.84 -6.56
C ILE A 22 -0.50 -0.85 -5.51
N GLU A 23 -1.76 -1.01 -5.13
CA GLU A 23 -2.43 -0.08 -4.23
C GLU A 23 -2.67 -0.67 -2.83
N THR A 24 -2.33 -1.94 -2.62
CA THR A 24 -2.49 -2.62 -1.33
C THR A 24 -1.25 -3.45 -1.01
N TRP A 25 -0.68 -3.24 0.17
CA TRP A 25 0.39 -4.03 0.75
C TRP A 25 0.01 -4.53 2.13
N VAL A 26 0.45 -5.75 2.45
CA VAL A 26 0.43 -6.27 3.80
C VAL A 26 1.82 -6.73 4.18
N ALA A 27 2.36 -6.19 5.26
CA ALA A 27 3.62 -6.63 5.85
C ALA A 27 3.37 -7.33 7.18
N PHE A 28 4.17 -8.33 7.53
CA PHE A 28 4.10 -8.97 8.83
C PHE A 28 5.45 -9.48 9.33
N GLU A 29 5.56 -9.60 10.66
CA GLU A 29 6.68 -10.21 11.37
C GLU A 29 6.20 -11.47 12.11
N THR A 30 6.96 -12.56 12.04
CA THR A 30 6.73 -13.79 12.82
C THR A 30 7.61 -13.82 14.08
N ALA A 31 7.45 -14.85 14.91
CA ALA A 31 8.28 -15.06 16.10
C ALA A 31 9.76 -15.30 15.76
N GLU A 32 10.07 -15.84 14.58
CA GLU A 32 11.46 -16.05 14.13
C GLU A 32 12.15 -14.73 13.73
N GLY A 33 11.39 -13.64 13.63
CA GLY A 33 11.86 -12.36 13.14
C GLY A 33 11.84 -12.27 11.62
N GLY A 34 12.23 -11.09 11.11
CA GLY A 34 12.15 -10.78 9.68
C GLY A 34 10.79 -10.20 9.26
N LEU A 35 10.82 -9.37 8.23
CA LEU A 35 9.65 -8.70 7.68
C LEU A 35 9.31 -9.33 6.33
N THR A 36 8.10 -9.87 6.21
CA THR A 36 7.56 -10.32 4.92
C THR A 36 6.60 -9.28 4.39
N LEU A 37 6.72 -8.92 3.11
CA LEU A 37 5.80 -8.01 2.41
C LEU A 37 5.03 -8.80 1.35
N LEU A 38 3.70 -8.65 1.34
CA LEU A 38 2.78 -9.21 0.38
C LEU A 38 2.10 -8.08 -0.39
N GLU A 39 2.16 -8.16 -1.72
CA GLU A 39 1.53 -7.22 -2.63
C GLU A 39 0.13 -7.71 -3.02
N ASP A 40 -0.83 -6.78 -3.17
CA ASP A 40 -2.24 -7.04 -3.49
C ASP A 40 -2.90 -8.10 -2.59
N CYS A 41 -2.45 -8.17 -1.34
CA CYS A 41 -3.01 -9.05 -0.33
C CYS A 41 -4.15 -8.35 0.43
N HIS A 42 -5.29 -9.04 0.54
CA HIS A 42 -6.48 -8.55 1.21
C HIS A 42 -6.86 -9.38 2.45
N ASP A 43 -5.99 -10.30 2.86
CA ASP A 43 -6.24 -11.14 4.02
C ASP A 43 -6.44 -10.30 5.29
N ALA A 44 -7.39 -10.72 6.11
CA ALA A 44 -7.61 -10.10 7.41
C ALA A 44 -6.40 -10.37 8.33
N PRO A 45 -6.07 -9.43 9.25
CA PRO A 45 -5.00 -9.63 10.21
C PRO A 45 -5.15 -10.95 11.01
N GLU A 46 -6.37 -11.32 11.35
CA GLU A 46 -6.68 -12.58 12.02
C GLU A 46 -6.27 -13.79 11.17
N SER A 47 -6.59 -13.80 9.88
CA SER A 47 -6.22 -14.88 8.96
C SER A 47 -4.70 -15.04 8.88
N LEU A 48 -3.94 -13.93 8.90
CA LEU A 48 -2.48 -13.96 8.88
C LEU A 48 -1.87 -14.45 10.19
N ARG A 49 -2.49 -14.11 11.34
CA ARG A 49 -2.10 -14.67 12.65
C ARG A 49 -2.24 -16.19 12.64
N TRP A 50 -3.37 -16.71 12.15
CA TRP A 50 -3.66 -18.15 12.12
C TRP A 50 -2.83 -18.91 11.09
N SER A 51 -2.73 -18.40 9.86
CA SER A 51 -2.11 -19.14 8.74
C SER A 51 -0.59 -18.95 8.63
N ARG A 52 -0.06 -17.81 9.08
CA ARG A 52 1.36 -17.46 8.91
C ARG A 52 2.10 -17.26 10.23
N GLY A 53 1.43 -17.39 11.38
CA GLY A 53 2.04 -17.11 12.69
C GLY A 53 2.45 -15.64 12.86
N ALA A 54 1.79 -14.72 12.15
CA ALA A 54 2.10 -13.30 12.19
C ALA A 54 1.81 -12.72 13.59
N GLN A 55 2.78 -12.05 14.21
CA GLN A 55 2.63 -11.40 15.51
C GLN A 55 2.36 -9.90 15.37
N ARG A 56 3.07 -9.25 14.43
CA ARG A 56 2.85 -7.86 14.06
C ARG A 56 2.49 -7.80 12.59
N ILE A 57 1.47 -7.03 12.28
CA ILE A 57 0.91 -6.91 10.93
C ILE A 57 0.76 -5.43 10.62
N TRP A 58 1.11 -5.05 9.41
CA TRP A 58 0.87 -3.73 8.86
C TRP A 58 0.14 -3.87 7.53
N ARG A 59 -0.92 -3.09 7.34
CA ARG A 59 -1.64 -3.01 6.07
C ARG A 59 -1.56 -1.60 5.58
N VAL A 60 -1.08 -1.41 4.36
CA VAL A 60 -1.10 -0.12 3.68
C VAL A 60 -1.98 -0.23 2.45
N ARG A 61 -2.94 0.67 2.31
CA ARG A 61 -3.86 0.66 1.17
C ARG A 61 -4.21 2.05 0.71
N ARG A 62 -4.40 2.21 -0.59
CA ARG A 62 -5.03 3.39 -1.16
C ARG A 62 -6.54 3.32 -1.00
N VAL A 63 -7.14 4.44 -0.60
CA VAL A 63 -8.59 4.64 -0.57
C VAL A 63 -8.88 6.00 -1.18
N GLY A 64 -9.27 6.00 -2.46
CA GLY A 64 -9.46 7.24 -3.22
C GLY A 64 -8.17 8.06 -3.29
N ASN A 65 -8.19 9.29 -2.76
CA ASN A 65 -7.01 10.16 -2.74
C ASN A 65 -6.10 10.00 -1.50
N ARG A 66 -6.37 9.03 -0.63
CA ARG A 66 -5.60 8.83 0.62
C ARG A 66 -4.89 7.49 0.62
N LEU A 67 -3.77 7.45 1.32
CA LEU A 67 -3.11 6.24 1.78
C LEU A 67 -3.42 6.06 3.26
N ILE A 68 -3.79 4.84 3.63
CA ILE A 68 -4.08 4.45 5.00
C ILE A 68 -3.11 3.34 5.37
N ALA A 69 -2.32 3.54 6.43
CA ALA A 69 -1.48 2.52 7.02
C ALA A 69 -2.01 2.14 8.40
N GLU A 70 -2.33 0.86 8.58
CA GLU A 70 -2.84 0.30 9.82
C GLU A 70 -1.81 -0.70 10.36
N GLY A 71 -1.52 -0.65 11.65
CA GLY A 71 -0.65 -1.62 12.33
C GLY A 71 -1.43 -2.36 13.41
N PHE A 72 -1.15 -3.65 13.58
CA PHE A 72 -1.81 -4.54 14.54
C PHE A 72 -0.76 -5.40 15.26
N ALA A 73 -0.77 -5.41 16.59
CA ALA A 73 0.00 -6.36 17.41
C ALA A 73 -0.80 -6.71 18.68
N GLY A 74 -1.35 -7.93 18.73
CA GLY A 74 -2.33 -8.28 19.76
C GLY A 74 -3.50 -7.28 19.76
N ASP A 75 -3.74 -6.67 20.92
CA ASP A 75 -4.79 -5.67 21.17
C ASP A 75 -4.36 -4.22 20.85
N VAL A 76 -3.09 -4.00 20.50
CA VAL A 76 -2.59 -2.68 20.15
C VAL A 76 -2.76 -2.45 18.66
N CYS A 77 -3.44 -1.36 18.30
CA CYS A 77 -3.57 -0.91 16.92
C CYS A 77 -3.06 0.53 16.76
N CYS A 78 -2.61 0.85 15.55
CA CYS A 78 -2.34 2.22 15.15
C CYS A 78 -2.82 2.45 13.72
N ARG A 79 -3.21 3.69 13.40
CA ARG A 79 -3.60 4.09 12.06
C ARG A 79 -2.96 5.42 11.71
N LEU A 80 -2.37 5.48 10.54
CA LEU A 80 -1.78 6.67 9.93
C LEU A 80 -2.47 6.93 8.60
N GLU A 81 -2.62 8.20 8.26
CA GLU A 81 -3.20 8.63 6.99
C GLU A 81 -2.31 9.67 6.34
N ALA A 82 -2.15 9.56 5.03
CA ALA A 82 -1.45 10.54 4.20
C ALA A 82 -2.21 10.74 2.88
N PRO A 83 -2.04 11.89 2.20
CA PRO A 83 -2.51 12.02 0.83
C PRO A 83 -1.76 11.04 -0.08
N ALA A 84 -2.49 10.36 -0.96
CA ALA A 84 -1.94 9.59 -2.05
C ALA A 84 -1.37 10.56 -3.10
N PRO A 85 -0.23 10.22 -3.73
CA PRO A 85 0.33 11.05 -4.77
C PRO A 85 -0.59 11.01 -5.99
N ARG A 86 -0.64 12.10 -6.74
CA ARG A 86 -1.29 12.10 -8.05
C ARG A 86 -0.38 11.31 -8.99
N SER A 87 -0.93 10.29 -9.66
CA SER A 87 -0.15 9.49 -10.61
C SER A 87 0.35 10.39 -11.75
N GLU A 88 1.65 10.37 -12.03
CA GLU A 88 2.21 11.06 -13.19
C GLU A 88 1.69 10.49 -14.51
N VAL A 89 1.26 9.23 -14.53
CA VAL A 89 0.59 8.61 -15.69
C VAL A 89 -0.73 9.30 -15.98
N THR A 90 -1.53 9.62 -14.95
CA THR A 90 -2.75 10.43 -15.13
C THR A 90 -2.40 11.81 -15.69
N ARG A 91 -1.32 12.42 -15.22
CA ARG A 91 -0.84 13.72 -15.73
C ARG A 91 -0.34 13.64 -17.19
N LEU A 92 0.24 12.51 -17.60
CA LEU A 92 0.65 12.28 -18.99
C LEU A 92 -0.57 12.05 -19.89
N LEU A 93 -1.56 11.28 -19.43
CA LEU A 93 -2.83 11.05 -20.14
C LEU A 93 -3.64 12.34 -20.31
N GLU A 94 -3.67 13.21 -19.29
CA GLU A 94 -4.28 14.55 -19.40
C GLU A 94 -3.60 15.44 -20.46
N ARG A 95 -2.36 15.13 -20.84
CA ARG A 95 -1.60 15.87 -21.86
C ARG A 95 -1.62 15.19 -23.23
N ALA A 96 -2.22 14.00 -23.35
CA ALA A 96 -2.34 13.32 -24.62
C ALA A 96 -3.31 14.10 -25.52
N ILE A 97 -2.83 14.59 -26.65
CA ILE A 97 -3.66 15.25 -27.67
C ILE A 97 -4.24 14.14 -28.55
N PRO A 98 -5.58 13.93 -28.57
CA PRO A 98 -6.19 12.97 -29.48
C PRO A 98 -5.96 13.43 -30.92
N TYR A 99 -5.62 12.48 -31.80
CA TYR A 99 -5.53 12.72 -33.24
C TYR A 99 -6.38 11.70 -34.00
N GLU A 100 -6.99 12.14 -35.11
CA GLU A 100 -7.74 11.26 -36.00
C GLU A 100 -6.82 10.69 -37.08
N VAL A 101 -6.88 9.38 -37.29
CA VAL A 101 -6.26 8.72 -38.43
C VAL A 101 -7.26 8.75 -39.59
N ARG A 102 -6.98 9.52 -40.64
CA ARG A 102 -7.78 9.44 -41.87
C ARG A 102 -7.36 8.20 -42.66
N PRO A 103 -8.28 7.26 -42.96
CA PRO A 103 -8.00 6.20 -43.92
C PRO A 103 -7.81 6.83 -45.31
N GLY A 104 -6.77 6.39 -46.03
CA GLY A 104 -6.47 6.81 -47.40
C GLY A 104 -7.32 6.14 -48.45
#